data_AF-A0A2V5IVX2-F1
#
_entry.id   AF-A0A2V5IVX2-F1
#
_cell.length_a   1.000
_cell.length_b   1.000
_cell.length_c   1.000
_cell.angle_alpha   90.00
_cell.angle_beta   90.00
_cell.angle_gamma   90.00
#
_symmetry.space_group_name_H-M   'P 1'
#
loop_
_entity.id
_entity.type
_entity.pdbx_description
1 polymer ?
#
loop_
_entity_poly.entity_id
_entity_poly.type
_entity_poly.pdbx_seq_one_letter_code
_entity_poly.pdbx_strand_id
1 'polypeptide(L)'
;MIVPLGSVRKGALKNVDTSGAGASSLSILGAEDNGNYAVAMLRMLAQSLLGEELGGSARCRDVVTAVVRATTESCDASTNEFSVWLADCLELVADEDKGAEFDRSVDLFREFVLQFATTFLLLVEVNDNLAGTRCVIKYSRDDTAPEQSGIRSQQAAWEIPDYGFARSYHLEVEVPPGLVYKQLEIVEYGSNGTSTNRAVDAPSKPQVLAHLACAPSERMATAVAGLTLAPSRQGQYKVARFSVWITFAVALAAWGSSLVPGVIVSDASGPVSAAVSLLLTGPALLLSWFSRSPEHEVVAWIMGPYRKMLLMSVLTLFLLAASAAVPLVSPTKELVWFPVLFVQVRALGLSLRHTSS
;
A
#
# COMPACT_ATOMS: atom_id res chain seq x y z
N MET A 1 -0.85 -31.29 14.22
CA MET A 1 -0.64 -31.48 12.77
C MET A 1 -0.17 -30.17 12.13
N ILE A 2 0.69 -30.24 11.11
CA ILE A 2 1.16 -29.05 10.36
C ILE A 2 0.32 -28.91 9.10
N VAL A 3 -0.21 -27.71 8.86
CA VAL A 3 -1.09 -27.42 7.72
C VAL A 3 -0.54 -26.22 6.94
N PRO A 4 -0.36 -26.34 5.61
CA PRO A 4 -0.08 -25.19 4.77
C PRO A 4 -1.33 -24.33 4.59
N LEU A 5 -1.20 -23.04 4.89
CA LEU A 5 -2.28 -22.06 4.66
C LEU A 5 -2.18 -21.40 3.28
N GLY A 6 -0.96 -21.21 2.78
CA GLY A 6 -0.69 -20.59 1.49
C GLY A 6 0.74 -20.07 1.44
N SER A 7 1.20 -19.59 0.29
CA SER A 7 2.47 -18.87 0.21
C SER A 7 2.30 -17.38 0.48
N VAL A 8 3.33 -16.81 1.09
CA VAL A 8 3.38 -15.41 1.51
C VAL A 8 4.68 -14.85 1.01
N ARG A 9 4.66 -13.64 0.43
CA ARG A 9 5.88 -12.97 -0.05
C ARG A 9 6.90 -12.85 1.10
N LYS A 10 8.16 -13.20 0.83
CA LYS A 10 9.27 -13.02 1.76
C LYS A 10 9.48 -11.54 2.01
N GLY A 11 9.67 -11.18 3.29
CA GLY A 11 9.86 -9.82 3.73
C GLY A 11 9.55 -9.69 5.22
N ALA A 12 9.64 -8.46 5.73
CA ALA A 12 9.24 -8.17 7.10
C ALA A 12 7.72 -8.31 7.24
N LEU A 13 7.29 -9.39 7.88
CA LEU A 13 5.90 -9.60 8.25
C LEU A 13 5.58 -8.80 9.51
N LYS A 14 4.54 -7.96 9.47
CA LYS A 14 4.09 -7.16 10.60
C LYS A 14 2.69 -7.61 11.02
N ASN A 15 2.47 -7.70 12.33
CA ASN A 15 1.18 -8.04 12.94
C ASN A 15 0.50 -9.26 12.29
N VAL A 16 1.29 -10.32 12.05
CA VAL A 16 0.72 -11.56 11.54
C VAL A 16 -0.01 -12.26 12.67
N ASP A 17 -1.29 -12.49 12.46
CA ASP A 17 -2.12 -13.29 13.35
C ASP A 17 -2.78 -14.40 12.53
N THR A 18 -3.00 -15.54 13.17
CA THR A 18 -3.75 -16.65 12.60
C THR A 18 -4.81 -17.08 13.59
N SER A 19 -6.04 -17.24 13.14
CA SER A 19 -7.14 -17.68 14.00
C SER A 19 -7.80 -18.93 13.45
N GLY A 20 -8.06 -19.90 14.34
CA GLY A 20 -8.72 -21.16 14.03
C GLY A 20 -10.16 -21.26 14.55
N ALA A 21 -10.74 -22.46 14.42
CA ALA A 21 -12.04 -22.77 14.99
C ALA A 21 -12.02 -22.63 16.52
N GLY A 22 -12.73 -21.61 17.05
CA GLY A 22 -12.78 -21.32 18.50
C GLY A 22 -12.12 -20.00 18.94
N ALA A 23 -11.74 -19.12 18.01
CA ALA A 23 -11.13 -17.80 18.26
C ALA A 23 -9.76 -17.83 18.97
N SER A 24 -9.18 -19.01 19.18
CA SER A 24 -7.79 -19.15 19.64
C SER A 24 -6.83 -18.90 18.48
N SER A 25 -5.77 -18.14 18.75
CA SER A 25 -4.67 -17.95 17.81
C SER A 25 -3.94 -19.30 17.57
N LEU A 26 -3.55 -19.57 16.32
CA LEU A 26 -2.76 -20.75 15.97
C LEU A 26 -1.27 -20.41 15.98
N SER A 27 -0.44 -21.41 16.30
CA SER A 27 1.01 -21.25 16.26
C SER A 27 1.49 -21.26 14.82
N ILE A 28 2.20 -20.21 14.42
CA ILE A 28 2.85 -20.11 13.10
C ILE A 28 4.27 -20.65 13.25
N LEU A 29 4.66 -21.55 12.36
CA LEU A 29 6.02 -22.09 12.38
C LEU A 29 7.04 -20.97 12.12
N GLY A 30 8.21 -21.07 12.75
CA GLY A 30 9.32 -20.16 12.51
C GLY A 30 9.86 -20.26 11.08
N ALA A 31 10.62 -19.24 10.65
CA ALA A 31 11.21 -19.20 9.31
C ALA A 31 12.14 -20.40 9.05
N GLU A 32 12.87 -20.86 10.06
CA GLU A 32 13.76 -22.03 9.95
C GLU A 32 12.97 -23.32 9.72
N ASP A 33 11.95 -23.59 10.55
CA ASP A 33 11.12 -24.78 10.43
C ASP A 33 10.34 -24.80 9.11
N ASN A 34 9.71 -23.67 8.75
CA ASN A 34 9.04 -23.51 7.45
C ASN A 34 9.99 -23.80 6.29
N GLY A 35 11.21 -23.26 6.35
CA GLY A 35 12.23 -23.51 5.34
C GLY A 35 12.63 -24.97 5.27
N ASN A 36 12.76 -25.65 6.40
CA ASN A 36 13.11 -27.07 6.46
C ASN A 36 12.02 -27.95 5.83
N TYR A 37 10.75 -27.68 6.13
CA TYR A 37 9.62 -28.39 5.52
C TYR A 37 9.51 -28.15 4.01
N ALA A 38 9.67 -26.89 3.56
CA ALA A 38 9.65 -26.55 2.15
C ALA A 38 10.80 -27.23 1.38
N VAL A 39 12.03 -27.23 1.93
CA VAL A 39 13.16 -27.95 1.34
C VAL A 39 12.89 -29.46 1.26
N ALA A 40 12.37 -30.05 2.34
CA ALA A 40 12.05 -31.48 2.34
C ALA A 40 11.02 -31.84 1.26
N MET A 41 9.95 -31.05 1.15
CA MET A 41 8.91 -31.21 0.13
C MET A 41 9.49 -31.12 -1.29
N LEU A 42 10.24 -30.05 -1.59
CA LEU A 42 10.82 -29.83 -2.93
C LEU A 42 11.85 -30.91 -3.29
N ARG A 43 12.61 -31.43 -2.32
CA ARG A 43 13.52 -32.56 -2.56
C ARG A 43 12.79 -33.85 -2.88
N MET A 44 11.70 -34.15 -2.18
CA MET A 44 10.86 -35.31 -2.51
C MET A 44 10.29 -35.22 -3.92
N LEU A 45 9.87 -34.02 -4.36
CA LEU A 45 9.44 -33.78 -5.73
C LEU A 45 10.59 -33.96 -6.73
N ALA A 46 11.77 -33.41 -6.44
CA ALA A 46 12.96 -33.56 -7.28
C ALA A 46 13.38 -35.03 -7.41
N GLN A 47 13.37 -35.79 -6.32
CA GLN A 47 13.69 -37.23 -6.29
C GLN A 47 12.68 -38.05 -7.11
N SER A 48 11.39 -37.71 -7.03
CA SER A 48 10.35 -38.34 -7.85
C SER A 48 10.52 -38.06 -9.35
N LEU A 49 11.05 -36.88 -9.72
CA LEU A 49 11.15 -36.43 -11.10
C LEU A 49 12.49 -36.82 -11.75
N LEU A 50 13.59 -36.63 -11.04
CA LEU A 50 14.97 -36.79 -11.53
C LEU A 50 15.62 -38.09 -11.03
N GLY A 51 14.96 -38.84 -10.15
CA GLY A 51 15.49 -40.06 -9.54
C GLY A 51 16.36 -39.81 -8.30
N GLU A 52 16.76 -40.90 -7.65
CA GLU A 52 17.53 -40.89 -6.39
C GLU A 52 18.89 -40.20 -6.54
N GLU A 53 19.60 -40.49 -7.63
CA GLU A 53 20.98 -40.03 -7.81
C GLU A 53 21.07 -38.50 -7.93
N LEU A 54 20.13 -37.88 -8.67
CA LEU A 54 20.12 -36.44 -8.90
C LEU A 54 19.28 -35.70 -7.86
N GLY A 55 18.02 -36.10 -7.68
CA GLY A 55 17.08 -35.44 -6.75
C GLY A 55 17.36 -35.72 -5.27
N GLY A 56 17.95 -36.88 -4.95
CA GLY A 56 18.41 -37.22 -3.60
C GLY A 56 19.76 -36.59 -3.23
N SER A 57 20.51 -36.08 -4.21
CA SER A 57 21.88 -35.59 -4.03
C SER A 57 22.02 -34.45 -3.01
N ALA A 58 23.23 -34.32 -2.45
CA ALA A 58 23.60 -33.18 -1.62
C ALA A 58 23.51 -31.86 -2.42
N ARG A 59 23.87 -31.89 -3.70
CA ARG A 59 23.78 -30.71 -4.58
C ARG A 59 22.33 -30.24 -4.75
N CYS A 60 21.38 -31.15 -4.97
CA CYS A 60 19.96 -30.81 -5.02
C CYS A 60 19.51 -30.14 -3.72
N ARG A 61 19.88 -30.71 -2.57
CA ARG A 61 19.58 -30.11 -1.26
C ARG A 61 20.11 -28.70 -1.16
N ASP A 62 21.37 -28.46 -1.51
CA ASP A 62 22.02 -27.16 -1.34
C ASP A 62 21.37 -26.09 -2.22
N VAL A 63 21.13 -26.41 -3.49
CA VAL A 63 20.52 -25.50 -4.47
C VAL A 63 19.06 -25.19 -4.08
N VAL A 64 18.27 -26.19 -3.72
CA VAL A 64 16.88 -25.98 -3.26
C VAL A 64 16.87 -25.18 -1.95
N THR A 65 17.79 -25.46 -1.03
CA THR A 65 17.90 -24.70 0.23
C THR A 65 18.26 -23.24 -0.04
N ALA A 66 19.17 -22.97 -0.97
CA ALA A 66 19.54 -21.62 -1.36
C ALA A 66 18.33 -20.83 -1.90
N VAL A 67 17.51 -21.44 -2.76
CA VAL A 67 16.28 -20.80 -3.29
C VAL A 67 15.26 -20.55 -2.17
N VAL A 68 14.92 -21.59 -1.39
CA VAL A 68 13.92 -21.50 -0.32
C VAL A 68 14.32 -20.47 0.73
N ARG A 69 15.61 -20.36 1.05
CA ARG A 69 16.14 -19.43 2.06
C ARG A 69 16.65 -18.11 1.46
N ALA A 70 16.47 -17.88 0.16
CA ALA A 70 16.93 -16.66 -0.50
C ALA A 70 16.32 -15.41 0.15
N THR A 71 17.14 -14.37 0.30
CA THR A 71 16.71 -13.01 0.66
C THR A 71 16.45 -12.21 -0.62
N THR A 72 15.91 -11.00 -0.49
CA THR A 72 15.74 -10.09 -1.64
C THR A 72 17.06 -9.83 -2.37
N GLU A 73 18.19 -9.79 -1.65
CA GLU A 73 19.52 -9.55 -2.22
C GLU A 73 20.11 -10.78 -2.91
N SER A 74 19.77 -11.99 -2.46
CA SER A 74 20.32 -13.24 -2.99
C SER A 74 19.39 -13.95 -3.98
N CYS A 75 18.19 -13.43 -4.20
CA CYS A 75 17.14 -14.05 -5.02
C CYS A 75 17.65 -14.42 -6.42
N ASP A 76 18.20 -13.44 -7.17
CA ASP A 76 18.65 -13.64 -8.55
C ASP A 76 19.81 -14.65 -8.65
N ALA A 77 20.73 -14.62 -7.69
CA ALA A 77 21.86 -15.55 -7.66
C ALA A 77 21.38 -16.98 -7.40
N SER A 78 20.48 -17.17 -6.44
CA SER A 78 19.95 -18.50 -6.07
C SER A 78 19.05 -19.08 -7.17
N THR A 79 18.20 -18.28 -7.81
CA THR A 79 17.34 -18.75 -8.92
C THR A 79 18.14 -19.09 -10.17
N ASN A 80 19.19 -18.32 -10.47
CA ASN A 80 20.10 -18.63 -11.56
C ASN A 80 20.88 -19.92 -11.31
N GLU A 81 21.43 -20.11 -10.10
CA GLU A 81 22.12 -21.35 -9.72
C GLU A 81 21.19 -22.57 -9.83
N PHE A 82 19.93 -22.43 -9.41
CA PHE A 82 18.92 -23.48 -9.59
C PHE A 82 18.62 -23.79 -11.05
N SER A 83 18.47 -22.76 -11.88
CA SER A 83 18.15 -22.93 -13.29
C SER A 83 19.27 -23.64 -14.04
N VAL A 84 20.53 -23.30 -13.75
CA VAL A 84 21.72 -23.99 -14.30
C VAL A 84 21.75 -25.44 -13.83
N TRP A 85 21.63 -25.69 -12.52
CA TRP A 85 21.64 -27.05 -11.98
C TRP A 85 20.54 -27.93 -12.58
N LEU A 86 19.32 -27.39 -12.73
CA LEU A 86 18.20 -28.13 -13.31
C LEU A 86 18.46 -28.43 -14.79
N ALA A 87 19.02 -27.50 -15.56
CA ALA A 87 19.40 -27.73 -16.94
C ALA A 87 20.44 -28.86 -17.07
N ASP A 88 21.51 -28.82 -16.26
CA ASP A 88 22.54 -29.86 -16.22
C ASP A 88 21.93 -31.24 -15.89
N CYS A 89 21.00 -31.30 -14.93
CA CYS A 89 20.30 -32.54 -14.61
C CYS A 89 19.46 -33.04 -15.79
N LEU A 90 18.72 -32.16 -16.46
CA LEU A 90 17.89 -32.54 -17.60
C LEU A 90 18.70 -33.06 -18.77
N GLU A 91 19.92 -32.54 -19.02
CA GLU A 91 20.83 -33.11 -20.01
C GLU A 91 21.26 -34.53 -19.66
N LEU A 92 21.45 -34.84 -18.37
CA LEU A 92 21.83 -36.17 -17.91
C LEU A 92 20.68 -37.18 -17.94
N VAL A 93 19.42 -36.71 -17.83
CA VAL A 93 18.23 -37.57 -17.88
C VAL A 93 17.44 -37.44 -19.19
N ALA A 94 18.03 -36.78 -20.20
CA ALA A 94 17.48 -36.66 -21.55
C ALA A 94 17.50 -38.03 -22.22
N ASP A 95 16.40 -38.75 -22.06
CA ASP A 95 16.09 -39.99 -22.76
C ASP A 95 15.01 -39.68 -23.81
N GLU A 96 15.14 -40.18 -25.04
CA GLU A 96 14.25 -39.86 -26.16
C GLU A 96 12.79 -40.26 -25.90
N ASP A 97 12.55 -41.16 -24.94
CA ASP A 97 11.23 -41.68 -24.57
C ASP A 97 10.46 -40.83 -23.52
N LYS A 98 11.07 -39.77 -22.97
CA LYS A 98 10.39 -38.90 -22.00
C LYS A 98 9.50 -37.89 -22.74
N GLY A 99 8.28 -38.32 -23.05
CA GLY A 99 7.29 -37.50 -23.75
C GLY A 99 6.82 -36.26 -22.97
N ALA A 100 5.88 -35.51 -23.58
CA ALA A 100 5.42 -34.19 -23.13
C ALA A 100 4.89 -34.09 -21.68
N GLU A 101 4.53 -35.21 -21.03
CA GLU A 101 4.13 -35.24 -19.63
C GLU A 101 5.32 -35.02 -18.67
N PHE A 102 6.50 -35.52 -19.03
CA PHE A 102 7.73 -35.30 -18.28
C PHE A 102 8.11 -33.82 -18.34
N ASP A 103 8.13 -33.23 -19.54
CA ASP A 103 8.41 -31.80 -19.73
C ASP A 103 7.48 -30.92 -18.91
N ARG A 104 6.17 -31.22 -18.93
CA ARG A 104 5.19 -30.51 -18.11
C ARG A 104 5.48 -30.63 -16.62
N SER A 105 5.91 -31.80 -16.15
CA SER A 105 6.25 -32.03 -14.74
C SER A 105 7.53 -31.29 -14.33
N VAL A 106 8.50 -31.19 -15.25
CA VAL A 106 9.73 -30.39 -15.09
C VAL A 106 9.40 -28.91 -15.00
N ASP A 107 8.57 -28.40 -15.90
CA ASP A 107 8.16 -26.99 -15.91
C ASP A 107 7.41 -26.64 -14.63
N LEU A 108 6.46 -27.48 -14.19
CA LEU A 108 5.75 -27.31 -12.92
C LEU A 108 6.71 -27.32 -11.72
N PHE A 109 7.67 -28.24 -11.69
CA PHE A 109 8.68 -28.29 -10.62
C PHE A 109 9.54 -27.03 -10.61
N ARG A 110 9.97 -26.55 -11.79
CA ARG A 110 10.74 -25.32 -11.95
C ARG A 110 9.96 -24.13 -11.43
N GLU A 111 8.72 -23.94 -11.89
CA GLU A 111 7.85 -22.84 -11.45
C GLU A 111 7.66 -22.87 -9.93
N PHE A 112 7.41 -24.05 -9.36
CA PHE A 112 7.20 -24.21 -7.94
C PHE A 112 8.46 -23.84 -7.13
N VAL A 113 9.65 -24.30 -7.53
CA VAL A 113 10.91 -23.93 -6.86
C VAL A 113 11.18 -22.43 -7.00
N LEU A 114 11.00 -21.86 -8.19
CA LEU A 114 11.23 -20.43 -8.42
C LEU A 114 10.28 -19.55 -7.60
N GLN A 115 9.04 -19.98 -7.37
CA GLN A 115 8.10 -19.29 -6.49
C GLN A 115 8.61 -19.20 -5.04
N PHE A 116 9.31 -20.23 -4.55
CA PHE A 116 9.95 -20.22 -3.23
C PHE A 116 11.14 -19.26 -3.13
N ALA A 117 11.61 -18.68 -4.23
CA ALA A 117 12.63 -17.64 -4.18
C ALA A 117 12.05 -16.35 -3.57
N THR A 118 10.82 -16.00 -3.93
CA THR A 118 10.15 -14.74 -3.55
C THR A 118 9.07 -14.93 -2.48
N THR A 119 8.64 -16.17 -2.22
CA THR A 119 7.61 -16.50 -1.24
C THR A 119 8.09 -17.59 -0.27
N PHE A 120 7.45 -17.69 0.89
CA PHE A 120 7.59 -18.82 1.80
C PHE A 120 6.22 -19.42 2.07
N LEU A 121 6.19 -20.72 2.40
CA LEU A 121 4.95 -21.40 2.75
C LEU A 121 4.59 -21.08 4.21
N LEU A 122 3.43 -20.47 4.43
CA LEU A 122 2.89 -20.21 5.76
C LEU A 122 2.31 -21.51 6.32
N LEU A 123 3.07 -22.16 7.20
CA LEU A 123 2.60 -23.34 7.93
C LEU A 123 2.10 -22.95 9.31
N VAL A 124 0.99 -23.56 9.71
CA VAL A 124 0.46 -23.44 11.07
C VAL A 124 0.32 -24.80 11.73
N GLU A 125 0.48 -24.80 13.05
CA GLU A 125 0.18 -25.95 13.89
C GLU A 125 -1.30 -25.94 14.25
N VAL A 126 -2.00 -26.98 13.82
CA VAL A 126 -3.40 -27.23 14.14
C VAL A 126 -3.48 -28.39 15.12
N ASN A 127 -4.38 -28.29 16.10
CA ASN A 127 -4.64 -29.36 17.05
C ASN A 127 -5.16 -30.62 16.32
N ASP A 128 -4.60 -31.78 16.62
CA ASP A 128 -4.98 -33.06 16.00
C ASP A 128 -6.47 -33.41 16.23
N ASN A 129 -7.08 -32.87 17.29
CA ASN A 129 -8.52 -33.02 17.55
C ASN A 129 -9.41 -32.38 16.49
N LEU A 130 -8.87 -31.49 15.66
CA LEU A 130 -9.58 -30.85 14.54
C LEU A 130 -9.43 -31.63 13.23
N ALA A 131 -8.61 -32.69 13.20
CA ALA A 131 -8.43 -33.52 12.01
C ALA A 131 -9.76 -34.12 11.53
N GLY A 132 -10.00 -34.06 10.23
CA GLY A 132 -11.25 -34.55 9.62
C GLY A 132 -12.48 -33.64 9.84
N THR A 133 -12.33 -32.53 10.56
CA THR A 133 -13.40 -31.54 10.73
C THR A 133 -13.23 -30.36 9.78
N ARG A 134 -14.33 -29.70 9.41
CA ARG A 134 -14.28 -28.48 8.61
C ARG A 134 -13.91 -27.29 9.52
N CYS A 135 -12.69 -26.79 9.38
CA CYS A 135 -12.22 -25.58 10.06
C CYS A 135 -12.02 -24.45 9.06
N VAL A 136 -12.27 -23.21 9.51
CA VAL A 136 -11.85 -22.00 8.80
C VAL A 136 -10.63 -21.47 9.54
N ILE A 137 -9.52 -21.34 8.82
CA ILE A 137 -8.30 -20.70 9.33
C ILE A 137 -8.16 -19.38 8.59
N LYS A 138 -8.03 -18.29 9.34
CA LYS A 138 -7.79 -16.96 8.80
C LYS A 138 -6.38 -16.53 9.16
N TYR A 139 -5.72 -15.81 8.26
CA TYR A 139 -4.53 -15.05 8.60
C TYR A 139 -4.72 -13.59 8.19
N SER A 140 -4.15 -12.68 8.97
CA SER A 140 -4.08 -11.25 8.67
C SER A 140 -2.62 -10.81 8.74
N ARG A 141 -2.26 -9.78 7.99
CA ARG A 141 -0.92 -9.18 8.03
C ARG A 141 -0.99 -7.70 7.67
N ASP A 142 -0.07 -6.92 8.22
CA ASP A 142 0.16 -5.55 7.78
C ASP A 142 1.19 -5.55 6.66
N ASP A 143 0.72 -5.32 5.43
CA ASP A 143 1.59 -5.18 4.27
C ASP A 143 2.20 -3.77 4.18
N THR A 144 3.41 -3.67 3.62
CA THR A 144 4.01 -2.38 3.28
C THR A 144 3.17 -1.68 2.22
N ALA A 145 3.18 -0.34 2.23
CA ALA A 145 2.55 0.46 1.19
C ALA A 145 3.01 -0.03 -0.20
N PRO A 146 2.08 -0.31 -1.13
CA PRO A 146 2.46 -0.78 -2.47
C PRO A 146 3.24 0.30 -3.22
N GLU A 147 4.08 -0.14 -4.16
CA GLU A 147 4.89 0.75 -4.98
C GLU A 147 4.02 1.70 -5.80
N GLN A 148 4.46 2.96 -5.90
CA GLN A 148 3.70 4.01 -6.57
C GLN A 148 3.62 3.77 -8.08
N SER A 149 2.43 3.53 -8.60
CA SER A 149 2.16 3.59 -10.04
C SER A 149 1.89 5.02 -10.53
N GLY A 150 2.89 5.91 -10.48
CA GLY A 150 2.84 7.25 -11.07
C GLY A 150 2.50 8.40 -10.11
N ILE A 151 2.57 9.64 -10.62
CA ILE A 151 2.66 10.91 -9.85
C ILE A 151 1.40 11.23 -9.02
N ARG A 152 0.31 10.48 -9.19
CA ARG A 152 -1.00 10.71 -8.54
C ARG A 152 -1.76 9.43 -8.20
N SER A 153 -1.13 8.25 -8.26
CA SER A 153 -1.91 7.02 -8.20
C SER A 153 -2.63 6.91 -6.86
N GLN A 154 -3.92 7.14 -6.83
CA GLN A 154 -4.77 6.70 -5.73
C GLN A 154 -4.90 5.16 -5.71
N GLN A 155 -3.94 4.45 -6.32
CA GLN A 155 -4.02 3.05 -6.67
C GLN A 155 -2.84 2.31 -6.07
N ALA A 156 -3.19 1.21 -5.46
CA ALA A 156 -2.34 0.26 -4.78
C ALA A 156 -2.54 -1.07 -5.52
N ALA A 157 -1.48 -1.73 -5.94
CA ALA A 157 -1.59 -3.03 -6.59
C ALA A 157 -0.58 -4.01 -6.00
N TRP A 158 -0.98 -5.27 -5.86
CA TRP A 158 -0.12 -6.34 -5.39
C TRP A 158 -0.54 -7.67 -5.99
N GLU A 159 0.43 -8.54 -6.23
CA GLU A 159 0.19 -9.91 -6.65
C GLU A 159 -0.41 -10.72 -5.50
N ILE A 160 -1.37 -11.58 -5.83
CA ILE A 160 -1.92 -12.59 -4.93
C ILE A 160 -1.19 -13.91 -5.22
N PRO A 161 -0.28 -14.33 -4.33
CA PRO A 161 0.38 -15.62 -4.50
C PRO A 161 -0.64 -16.75 -4.34
N ASP A 162 -0.43 -17.85 -5.07
CA ASP A 162 -1.26 -19.06 -5.05
C ASP A 162 -2.76 -18.88 -5.33
N TYR A 163 -3.16 -17.80 -6.01
CA TYR A 163 -4.57 -17.55 -6.30
C TYR A 163 -5.24 -18.79 -6.92
N GLY A 164 -4.68 -19.35 -8.00
CA GLY A 164 -5.21 -20.52 -8.70
C GLY A 164 -5.35 -21.80 -7.86
N PHE A 165 -4.60 -21.94 -6.76
CA PHE A 165 -4.70 -23.13 -5.89
C PHE A 165 -5.89 -23.07 -4.94
N ALA A 166 -6.47 -21.89 -4.72
CA ALA A 166 -7.61 -21.72 -3.84
C ALA A 166 -8.91 -22.19 -4.50
N ARG A 167 -9.74 -22.94 -3.77
CA ARG A 167 -11.12 -23.23 -4.23
C ARG A 167 -11.99 -21.96 -4.22
N SER A 168 -11.71 -21.06 -3.29
CA SER A 168 -12.33 -19.75 -3.14
C SER A 168 -11.36 -18.86 -2.38
N TYR A 169 -11.21 -17.63 -2.85
CA TYR A 169 -10.32 -16.63 -2.28
C TYR A 169 -11.16 -15.48 -1.71
N HIS A 170 -10.86 -15.09 -0.47
CA HIS A 170 -11.50 -13.98 0.22
C HIS A 170 -10.43 -12.97 0.61
N LEU A 171 -10.59 -11.74 0.13
CA LEU A 171 -9.70 -10.63 0.41
C LEU A 171 -10.46 -9.58 1.20
N GLU A 172 -9.99 -9.28 2.40
CA GLU A 172 -10.44 -8.16 3.22
C GLU A 172 -9.30 -7.14 3.31
N VAL A 173 -9.59 -5.87 3.04
CA VAL A 173 -8.61 -4.79 3.12
C VAL A 173 -9.17 -3.67 3.98
N GLU A 174 -8.55 -3.45 5.12
CA GLU A 174 -8.87 -2.32 5.99
C GLU A 174 -7.98 -1.11 5.63
N VAL A 175 -8.63 0.02 5.37
CA VAL A 175 -7.97 1.26 4.99
C VAL A 175 -7.68 2.09 6.24
N PRO A 176 -6.49 2.71 6.36
CA PRO A 176 -6.16 3.51 7.54
C PRO A 176 -7.06 4.75 7.70
N PRO A 177 -7.20 5.29 8.93
CA PRO A 177 -8.04 6.44 9.21
C PRO A 177 -7.71 7.66 8.34
N GLY A 178 -8.74 8.39 7.93
CA GLY A 178 -8.62 9.56 7.05
C GLY A 178 -8.74 9.24 5.56
N LEU A 179 -8.67 7.96 5.19
CA LEU A 179 -8.90 7.46 3.84
C LEU A 179 -10.16 6.60 3.77
N VAL A 180 -10.61 6.35 2.55
CA VAL A 180 -11.71 5.46 2.17
C VAL A 180 -11.32 4.75 0.88
N TYR A 181 -11.78 3.51 0.67
CA TYR A 181 -11.63 2.89 -0.64
C TYR A 181 -12.79 3.28 -1.56
N LYS A 182 -12.48 3.40 -2.85
CA LYS A 182 -13.43 3.61 -3.95
C LYS A 182 -13.70 2.32 -4.70
N GLN A 183 -12.68 1.46 -4.81
CA GLN A 183 -12.75 0.23 -5.58
C GLN A 183 -11.69 -0.75 -5.06
N LEU A 184 -12.06 -2.02 -4.91
CA LEU A 184 -11.16 -3.15 -4.78
C LEU A 184 -11.42 -4.07 -5.97
N GLU A 185 -10.39 -4.58 -6.61
CA GLU A 185 -10.51 -5.51 -7.71
C GLU A 185 -9.48 -6.61 -7.63
N ILE A 186 -9.81 -7.77 -8.19
CA ILE A 186 -8.89 -8.87 -8.45
C ILE A 186 -8.97 -9.15 -9.94
N VAL A 187 -7.83 -8.99 -10.62
CA VAL A 187 -7.66 -9.32 -12.03
C VAL A 187 -6.93 -10.64 -12.11
N GLU A 188 -7.57 -11.63 -12.70
CA GLU A 188 -7.03 -12.96 -12.93
C GLU A 188 -6.32 -13.02 -14.28
N TYR A 189 -5.17 -13.68 -14.31
CA TYR A 189 -4.37 -13.93 -15.50
C TYR A 189 -4.20 -15.45 -15.68
N GLY A 190 -4.54 -15.95 -16.87
CA GLY A 190 -4.31 -17.35 -17.25
C GLY A 190 -2.82 -17.65 -17.47
N SER A 191 -2.51 -18.90 -17.76
CA SER A 191 -1.13 -19.38 -18.01
C SER A 191 -0.42 -18.67 -19.17
N ASN A 192 -1.17 -18.14 -20.13
CA ASN A 192 -0.66 -17.37 -21.26
C ASN A 192 -0.47 -15.86 -20.94
N GLY A 193 -0.67 -15.45 -19.68
CA GLY A 193 -0.59 -14.05 -19.24
C GLY A 193 -1.77 -13.17 -19.70
N THR A 194 -2.79 -13.74 -20.35
CA THR A 194 -3.99 -12.98 -20.73
C THR A 194 -4.95 -12.86 -19.56
N SER A 195 -5.60 -11.70 -19.41
CA SER A 195 -6.61 -11.53 -18.38
C SER A 195 -7.83 -12.37 -18.71
N THR A 196 -8.19 -13.29 -17.83
CA THR A 196 -9.28 -14.25 -18.02
C THR A 196 -10.53 -13.86 -17.24
N ASN A 197 -10.37 -13.23 -16.08
CA ASN A 197 -11.47 -12.88 -15.20
C ASN A 197 -11.15 -11.60 -14.39
N ARG A 198 -12.21 -10.90 -13.96
CA ARG A 198 -12.11 -9.69 -13.14
C ARG A 198 -13.25 -9.64 -12.13
N ALA A 199 -12.91 -9.69 -10.86
CA ALA A 199 -13.84 -9.47 -9.75
C ALA A 199 -13.67 -8.04 -9.23
N VAL A 200 -14.77 -7.33 -8.98
CA VAL A 200 -14.73 -5.92 -8.54
C VAL A 200 -15.72 -5.70 -7.41
N ASP A 201 -15.24 -5.09 -6.33
CA ASP A 201 -16.03 -4.44 -5.29
C ASP A 201 -15.90 -2.92 -5.43
N ALA A 202 -16.97 -2.26 -5.85
CA ALA A 202 -17.03 -0.81 -6.02
C ALA A 202 -18.25 -0.27 -5.25
N PRO A 203 -18.10 0.04 -3.95
CA PRO A 203 -19.24 0.39 -3.13
C PRO A 203 -19.85 1.72 -3.58
N SER A 204 -21.17 1.82 -3.55
CA SER A 204 -21.88 3.05 -3.93
C SER A 204 -21.59 4.24 -3.00
N LYS A 205 -21.04 3.95 -1.80
CA LYS A 205 -20.63 4.95 -0.80
C LYS A 205 -19.21 4.63 -0.36
N PRO A 206 -18.37 5.65 -0.06
CA PRO A 206 -17.03 5.39 0.43
C PRO A 206 -17.05 4.63 1.75
N GLN A 207 -16.22 3.59 1.85
CA GLN A 207 -16.12 2.70 3.01
C GLN A 207 -14.66 2.55 3.44
N VAL A 208 -14.43 2.00 4.63
CA VAL A 208 -13.10 1.79 5.22
C VAL A 208 -12.65 0.34 5.09
N LEU A 209 -13.59 -0.60 5.02
CA LEU A 209 -13.31 -2.03 4.88
C LEU A 209 -13.80 -2.50 3.51
N ALA A 210 -12.87 -2.93 2.66
CA ALA A 210 -13.17 -3.59 1.40
C ALA A 210 -13.24 -5.10 1.60
N HIS A 211 -14.17 -5.77 0.93
CA HIS A 211 -14.26 -7.23 0.95
C HIS A 211 -14.61 -7.74 -0.44
N LEU A 212 -13.77 -8.63 -0.96
CA LEU A 212 -13.96 -9.26 -2.25
C LEU A 212 -13.77 -10.77 -2.11
N ALA A 213 -14.75 -11.52 -2.61
CA ALA A 213 -14.69 -12.98 -2.66
C ALA A 213 -14.83 -13.44 -4.11
N CYS A 214 -13.91 -14.28 -4.57
CA CYS A 214 -13.93 -14.84 -5.91
C CYS A 214 -13.38 -16.27 -5.92
N ALA A 215 -13.60 -16.99 -7.01
CA ALA A 215 -13.01 -18.29 -7.24
C ALA A 215 -12.13 -18.20 -8.49
N PRO A 216 -10.93 -18.77 -8.50
CA PRO A 216 -10.11 -18.86 -9.69
C PRO A 216 -10.82 -19.63 -10.80
N SER A 217 -10.64 -19.19 -12.04
CA SER A 217 -11.15 -19.92 -13.20
C SER A 217 -10.26 -21.13 -13.55
N GLU A 218 -8.96 -21.05 -13.26
CA GLU A 218 -7.98 -22.09 -13.56
C GLU A 218 -7.04 -22.36 -12.37
N ARG A 219 -6.53 -23.60 -12.27
CA ARG A 219 -5.68 -24.05 -11.15
C ARG A 219 -4.32 -23.37 -11.09
N MET A 220 -3.83 -22.87 -12.23
CA MET A 220 -2.54 -22.18 -12.37
C MET A 220 -2.71 -20.69 -12.64
N ALA A 221 -3.92 -20.16 -12.44
CA ALA A 221 -4.16 -18.74 -12.61
C ALA A 221 -3.39 -17.93 -11.56
N THR A 222 -2.75 -16.85 -12.02
CA THR A 222 -2.19 -15.82 -11.14
C THR A 222 -3.20 -14.69 -11.03
N ALA A 223 -3.09 -13.86 -9.99
CA ALA A 223 -3.97 -12.72 -9.87
C ALA A 223 -3.26 -11.51 -9.27
N VAL A 224 -3.74 -10.33 -9.64
CA VAL A 224 -3.31 -9.05 -9.08
C VAL A 224 -4.52 -8.40 -8.41
N ALA A 225 -4.37 -8.07 -7.14
CA ALA A 225 -5.31 -7.23 -6.42
C ALA A 225 -4.99 -5.75 -6.69
N GLY A 226 -6.01 -4.97 -7.02
CA GLY A 226 -5.95 -3.53 -7.18
C GLY A 226 -6.89 -2.83 -6.19
N LEU A 227 -6.39 -1.84 -5.46
CA LEU A 227 -7.14 -1.04 -4.51
C LEU A 227 -7.05 0.43 -4.90
N THR A 228 -8.20 1.08 -5.09
CA THR A 228 -8.29 2.52 -5.29
C THR A 228 -8.72 3.19 -3.99
N LEU A 229 -7.89 4.08 -3.48
CA LEU A 229 -8.05 4.86 -2.25
C LEU A 229 -8.42 6.30 -2.54
N ALA A 230 -9.11 6.96 -1.61
CA ALA A 230 -9.38 8.38 -1.67
C ALA A 230 -9.38 9.00 -0.27
N PRO A 231 -9.12 10.32 -0.17
CA PRO A 231 -9.37 11.04 1.07
C PRO A 231 -10.82 10.86 1.53
N SER A 232 -11.02 10.54 2.80
CA SER A 232 -12.33 10.63 3.40
C SER A 232 -12.81 12.09 3.32
N ARG A 233 -14.07 12.33 2.94
CA ARG A 233 -14.65 13.68 2.88
C ARG A 233 -14.99 14.22 4.28
N GLN A 234 -14.18 13.92 5.28
CA GLN A 234 -14.37 14.27 6.68
C GLN A 234 -13.04 14.73 7.30
N GLY A 235 -13.07 15.23 8.53
CA GLY A 235 -11.87 15.66 9.26
C GLY A 235 -11.01 16.65 8.47
N GLN A 236 -9.73 16.30 8.30
CA GLN A 236 -8.71 17.16 7.69
C GLN A 236 -9.07 17.61 6.26
N TYR A 237 -9.76 16.78 5.47
CA TYR A 237 -10.22 17.17 4.12
C TYR A 237 -11.14 18.39 4.16
N LYS A 238 -12.17 18.35 5.03
CA LYS A 238 -13.13 19.45 5.18
C LYS A 238 -12.45 20.69 5.75
N VAL A 239 -11.62 20.50 6.78
CA VAL A 239 -10.87 21.59 7.42
C VAL A 239 -9.97 22.29 6.41
N ALA A 240 -9.19 21.56 5.62
CA ALA A 240 -8.31 22.13 4.59
C ALA A 240 -9.08 22.96 3.56
N ARG A 241 -10.18 22.41 3.01
CA ARG A 241 -10.98 23.12 2.01
C ARG A 241 -11.62 24.38 2.59
N PHE A 242 -12.27 24.26 3.74
CA PHE A 242 -12.97 25.38 4.35
C PHE A 242 -12.00 26.49 4.77
N SER A 243 -10.83 26.11 5.30
CA SER A 243 -9.78 27.05 5.71
C SER A 243 -9.22 27.83 4.52
N VAL A 244 -9.03 27.19 3.36
CA VAL A 244 -8.59 27.89 2.15
C VAL A 244 -9.62 28.92 1.70
N TRP A 245 -10.91 28.58 1.69
CA TRP A 245 -11.97 29.51 1.30
C TRP A 245 -12.12 30.68 2.29
N ILE A 246 -12.12 30.41 3.60
CA ILE A 246 -12.18 31.45 4.62
C ILE A 246 -10.95 32.37 4.54
N THR A 247 -9.75 31.79 4.51
CA THR A 247 -8.52 32.59 4.48
C THR A 247 -8.44 33.42 3.20
N PHE A 248 -8.94 32.90 2.08
CA PHE A 248 -9.09 33.68 0.85
C PHE A 248 -10.07 34.83 1.00
N ALA A 249 -11.26 34.60 1.56
CA ALA A 249 -12.24 35.66 1.80
C ALA A 249 -11.69 36.75 2.74
N VAL A 250 -10.99 36.36 3.81
CA VAL A 250 -10.34 37.28 4.75
C VAL A 250 -9.24 38.09 4.06
N ALA A 251 -8.35 37.43 3.30
CA ALA A 251 -7.29 38.11 2.55
C ALA A 251 -7.87 39.09 1.51
N LEU A 252 -8.93 38.70 0.81
CA LEU A 252 -9.60 39.53 -0.19
C LEU A 252 -10.32 40.73 0.44
N ALA A 253 -11.02 40.53 1.56
CA ALA A 253 -11.68 41.61 2.30
C ALA A 253 -10.65 42.60 2.87
N ALA A 254 -9.54 42.10 3.43
CA ALA A 254 -8.46 42.92 3.93
C ALA A 254 -7.80 43.74 2.79
N TRP A 255 -7.52 43.10 1.66
CA TRP A 255 -7.00 43.79 0.47
C TRP A 255 -7.98 44.84 -0.06
N GLY A 256 -9.26 44.49 -0.24
CA GLY A 256 -10.29 45.42 -0.72
C GLY A 256 -10.47 46.62 0.21
N SER A 257 -10.44 46.40 1.53
CA SER A 257 -10.49 47.49 2.51
C SER A 257 -9.28 48.43 2.43
N SER A 258 -8.12 47.91 2.00
CA SER A 258 -6.90 48.72 1.84
C SER A 258 -6.97 49.68 0.64
N LEU A 259 -7.86 49.41 -0.33
CA LEU A 259 -8.07 50.23 -1.53
C LEU A 259 -9.03 51.40 -1.31
N VAL A 260 -9.84 51.38 -0.25
CA VAL A 260 -10.82 52.44 0.03
C VAL A 260 -10.26 53.42 1.05
N PRO A 261 -9.87 54.64 0.66
CA PRO A 261 -9.37 55.64 1.58
C PRO A 261 -10.43 55.98 2.64
N GLY A 262 -10.05 55.96 3.92
CA GLY A 262 -10.92 56.41 5.02
C GLY A 262 -11.90 55.40 5.61
N VAL A 263 -12.00 54.17 5.08
CA VAL A 263 -12.95 53.15 5.61
C VAL A 263 -12.39 52.36 6.81
N ILE A 264 -11.09 52.02 6.83
CA ILE A 264 -10.48 51.26 7.95
C ILE A 264 -9.14 51.84 8.42
N VAL A 265 -8.44 52.62 7.60
CA VAL A 265 -7.22 53.33 8.01
C VAL A 265 -7.37 54.79 7.61
N SER A 266 -7.87 55.60 8.53
CA SER A 266 -7.57 57.03 8.52
C SER A 266 -6.09 57.17 8.88
N ASP A 267 -5.35 58.06 8.24
CA ASP A 267 -3.94 58.35 8.57
C ASP A 267 -3.74 58.82 10.05
N ALA A 268 -4.83 58.99 10.81
CA ALA A 268 -4.87 59.40 12.20
C ALA A 268 -5.12 58.27 13.23
N SER A 269 -5.45 57.05 12.79
CA SER A 269 -5.64 55.90 13.69
C SER A 269 -4.34 55.08 13.72
N GLY A 270 -3.69 55.04 14.88
CA GLY A 270 -2.41 54.34 15.13
C GLY A 270 -2.40 52.85 14.75
N PRO A 271 -1.32 52.10 15.07
CA PRO A 271 -1.13 50.72 14.62
C PRO A 271 -2.40 49.90 14.86
N VAL A 272 -2.85 49.19 13.81
CA VAL A 272 -4.00 48.29 13.89
C VAL A 272 -3.80 47.39 15.10
N SER A 273 -4.77 47.43 16.03
CA SER A 273 -4.67 46.91 17.39
C SER A 273 -4.02 45.52 17.42
N ALA A 274 -3.10 45.29 18.37
CA ALA A 274 -2.51 43.98 18.67
C ALA A 274 -3.56 42.85 18.76
N ALA A 275 -4.82 43.20 19.05
CA ALA A 275 -5.97 42.31 18.97
C ALA A 275 -6.17 41.64 17.60
N VAL A 276 -5.98 42.35 16.47
CA VAL A 276 -6.14 41.80 15.11
C VAL A 276 -5.02 40.81 14.80
N SER A 277 -3.77 41.14 15.14
CA SER A 277 -2.65 40.21 14.98
C SER A 277 -2.82 38.96 15.84
N LEU A 278 -3.31 39.10 17.08
CA LEU A 278 -3.65 37.96 17.94
C LEU A 278 -4.79 37.11 17.36
N LEU A 279 -5.84 37.76 16.84
CA LEU A 279 -7.02 37.10 16.26
C LEU A 279 -6.68 36.33 14.97
N LEU A 280 -5.68 36.78 14.20
CA LEU A 280 -5.17 36.05 13.03
C LEU A 280 -4.18 34.93 13.40
N THR A 281 -3.37 35.13 14.44
CA THR A 281 -2.37 34.15 14.88
C THR A 281 -3.02 32.90 15.48
N GLY A 282 -4.12 33.04 16.23
CA GLY A 282 -4.82 31.90 16.84
C GLY A 282 -5.25 30.83 15.82
N PRO A 283 -6.04 31.18 14.79
CA PRO A 283 -6.39 30.27 13.70
C PRO A 283 -5.17 29.72 12.96
N ALA A 284 -4.12 30.52 12.74
CA ALA A 284 -2.90 30.05 12.09
C ALA A 284 -2.21 28.93 12.89
N LEU A 285 -2.13 29.06 14.22
CA LEU A 285 -1.59 28.02 15.10
C LEU A 285 -2.45 26.75 15.08
N LEU A 286 -3.78 26.91 15.12
CA LEU A 286 -4.72 25.79 15.05
C LEU A 286 -4.61 25.02 13.72
N LEU A 287 -4.53 25.72 12.59
CA LEU A 287 -4.32 25.10 11.28
C LEU A 287 -2.93 24.44 11.16
N SER A 288 -1.90 25.02 11.78
CA SER A 288 -0.57 24.42 11.86
C SER A 288 -0.61 23.10 12.64
N TRP A 289 -1.33 23.04 13.76
CA TRP A 289 -1.52 21.81 14.53
C TRP A 289 -2.17 20.70 13.69
N PHE A 290 -3.25 21.01 12.97
CA PHE A 290 -3.93 20.06 12.07
C PHE A 290 -3.07 19.57 10.89
N SER A 291 -1.94 20.24 10.60
CA SER A 291 -1.02 19.82 9.54
C SER A 291 0.03 18.79 9.98
N ARG A 292 0.22 18.58 11.29
CA ARG A 292 1.35 17.83 11.88
C ARG A 292 1.02 16.42 12.40
N SER A 293 -0.16 15.88 12.12
CA SER A 293 -0.55 14.56 12.66
C SER A 293 0.42 13.44 12.21
N PRO A 294 0.95 12.61 13.14
CA PRO A 294 1.68 11.41 12.79
C PRO A 294 0.73 10.42 12.12
N GLU A 295 1.09 9.92 10.95
CA GLU A 295 0.21 9.16 10.08
C GLU A 295 0.96 8.02 9.39
N HIS A 296 0.23 6.97 9.02
CA HIS A 296 0.72 5.91 8.14
C HIS A 296 1.19 6.53 6.81
N GLU A 297 2.23 5.95 6.20
CA GLU A 297 2.89 6.50 5.00
C GLU A 297 1.90 6.77 3.84
N VAL A 298 0.99 5.83 3.60
CA VAL A 298 -0.08 5.96 2.58
C VAL A 298 -0.99 7.16 2.85
N VAL A 299 -1.33 7.41 4.12
CA VAL A 299 -2.19 8.55 4.49
C VAL A 299 -1.41 9.85 4.30
N ALA A 300 -0.17 9.92 4.78
CA ALA A 300 0.67 11.10 4.65
C ALA A 300 0.86 11.51 3.17
N TRP A 301 0.96 10.51 2.28
CA TRP A 301 1.05 10.71 0.85
C TRP A 301 -0.27 11.22 0.23
N ILE A 302 -1.39 10.52 0.43
CA ILE A 302 -2.69 10.90 -0.16
C ILE A 302 -3.20 12.23 0.43
N MET A 303 -2.95 12.48 1.71
CA MET A 303 -3.34 13.71 2.41
C MET A 303 -2.33 14.86 2.24
N GLY A 304 -1.15 14.59 1.68
CA GLY A 304 -0.06 15.55 1.47
C GLY A 304 -0.49 16.85 0.78
N PRO A 305 -1.28 16.83 -0.31
CA PRO A 305 -1.78 18.05 -0.94
C PRO A 305 -2.65 18.92 -0.02
N TYR A 306 -3.50 18.32 0.81
CA TYR A 306 -4.36 19.05 1.75
C TYR A 306 -3.55 19.67 2.89
N ARG A 307 -2.50 19.00 3.34
CA ARG A 307 -1.53 19.57 4.30
C ARG A 307 -0.82 20.79 3.71
N LYS A 308 -0.40 20.72 2.44
CA LYS A 308 0.18 21.88 1.73
C LYS A 308 -0.81 23.04 1.66
N MET A 309 -2.09 22.79 1.38
CA MET A 309 -3.14 23.82 1.40
C MET A 309 -3.30 24.49 2.77
N LEU A 310 -3.28 23.69 3.85
CA LEU A 310 -3.32 24.20 5.23
C LEU A 310 -2.10 25.06 5.52
N LEU A 311 -0.89 24.58 5.21
CA LEU A 311 0.35 25.33 5.44
C LEU A 311 0.40 26.65 4.66
N MET A 312 -0.11 26.68 3.43
CA MET A 312 -0.25 27.93 2.68
C MET A 312 -1.24 28.90 3.34
N SER A 313 -2.37 28.40 3.85
CA SER A 313 -3.34 29.23 4.58
C SER A 313 -2.74 29.78 5.88
N VAL A 314 -1.99 28.96 6.61
CA VAL A 314 -1.22 29.36 7.80
C VAL A 314 -0.23 30.48 7.46
N LEU A 315 0.54 30.32 6.38
CA LEU A 315 1.50 31.32 5.93
C LEU A 315 0.80 32.64 5.56
N THR A 316 -0.33 32.58 4.84
CA THR A 316 -1.14 33.76 4.52
C THR A 316 -1.59 34.50 5.77
N LEU A 317 -2.11 33.78 6.78
CA LEU A 317 -2.56 34.39 8.05
C LEU A 317 -1.40 35.02 8.83
N PHE A 318 -0.22 34.39 8.85
CA PHE A 318 0.97 34.97 9.48
C PHE A 318 1.44 36.24 8.76
N LEU A 319 1.45 36.24 7.43
CA LEU A 319 1.80 37.44 6.65
C LEU A 319 0.84 38.59 6.92
N LEU A 320 -0.47 38.31 7.01
CA LEU A 320 -1.49 39.29 7.39
C LEU A 320 -1.33 39.79 8.84
N ALA A 321 -1.03 38.89 9.77
CA ALA A 321 -0.81 39.25 11.17
C ALA A 321 0.43 40.15 11.34
N ALA A 322 1.51 39.83 10.62
CA ALA A 322 2.74 40.61 10.60
C ALA A 322 2.53 41.98 9.95
N SER A 323 1.78 42.05 8.85
CA SER A 323 1.48 43.32 8.18
C SER A 323 0.56 44.23 9.00
N ALA A 324 -0.33 43.64 9.82
CA ALA A 324 -1.15 44.39 10.77
C ALA A 324 -0.35 44.91 11.98
N ALA A 325 0.66 44.16 12.42
CA ALA A 325 1.48 44.52 13.59
C ALA A 325 2.49 45.63 13.31
N VAL A 326 2.98 45.74 12.07
CA VAL A 326 4.02 46.70 11.68
C VAL A 326 3.39 47.87 10.93
N PRO A 327 3.59 49.13 11.35
CA PRO A 327 3.13 50.28 10.59
C PRO A 327 3.94 50.42 9.29
N LEU A 328 3.36 49.95 8.19
CA LEU A 328 3.99 50.02 6.87
C LEU A 328 3.66 51.34 6.18
N VAL A 329 4.70 52.03 5.69
CA VAL A 329 4.55 53.21 4.83
C VAL A 329 4.24 52.79 3.39
N SER A 330 3.63 53.68 2.60
CA SER A 330 3.57 53.52 1.15
C SER A 330 4.98 53.73 0.57
N PRO A 331 5.49 52.89 -0.36
CA PRO A 331 4.81 51.85 -1.15
C PRO A 331 4.88 50.43 -0.55
N THR A 332 5.58 50.24 0.56
CA THR A 332 5.81 48.92 1.18
C THR A 332 4.49 48.22 1.54
N LYS A 333 3.47 48.99 1.93
CA LYS A 333 2.10 48.51 2.16
C LYS A 333 1.50 47.80 0.94
N GLU A 334 1.76 48.28 -0.27
CA GLU A 334 1.25 47.68 -1.52
C GLU A 334 2.03 46.40 -1.87
N LEU A 335 3.33 46.40 -1.64
CA LEU A 335 4.21 45.26 -1.92
C LEU A 335 3.86 44.02 -1.09
N VAL A 336 3.40 44.18 0.15
CA VAL A 336 3.05 43.06 1.04
C VAL A 336 1.85 42.26 0.55
N TRP A 337 0.95 42.84 -0.24
CA TRP A 337 -0.21 42.12 -0.75
C TRP A 337 0.14 41.07 -1.80
N PHE A 338 1.23 41.25 -2.55
CA PHE A 338 1.66 40.28 -3.56
C PHE A 338 1.92 38.88 -2.99
N PRO A 339 2.79 38.68 -1.97
CA PRO A 339 3.02 37.36 -1.41
C PRO A 339 1.76 36.78 -0.73
N VAL A 340 0.96 37.61 -0.03
CA VAL A 340 -0.30 37.20 0.61
C VAL A 340 -1.27 36.61 -0.42
N LEU A 341 -1.57 37.38 -1.47
CA LEU A 341 -2.52 36.96 -2.49
C LEU A 341 -1.95 35.82 -3.34
N PHE A 342 -0.66 35.84 -3.68
CA PHE A 342 -0.02 34.79 -4.44
C PHE A 342 -0.12 33.43 -3.74
N VAL A 343 0.28 33.35 -2.47
CA VAL A 343 0.21 32.11 -1.67
C VAL A 343 -1.23 31.61 -1.59
N GLN A 344 -2.19 32.51 -1.34
CA GLN A 344 -3.58 32.11 -1.18
C GLN A 344 -4.25 31.68 -2.49
N VAL A 345 -3.96 32.35 -3.60
CA VAL A 345 -4.44 31.94 -4.94
C VAL A 345 -3.85 30.58 -5.32
N ARG A 346 -2.60 30.29 -4.96
CA ARG A 346 -2.01 28.96 -5.15
C ARG A 346 -2.71 27.89 -4.32
N ALA A 347 -3.03 28.18 -3.05
CA ALA A 347 -3.81 27.29 -2.19
C ALA A 347 -5.22 27.01 -2.77
N LEU A 348 -5.89 28.05 -3.28
CA LEU A 348 -7.19 27.94 -3.94
C LEU A 348 -7.10 27.10 -5.22
N GLY A 349 -6.09 27.33 -6.06
CA GLY A 349 -5.84 26.54 -7.25
C GLY A 349 -5.63 25.05 -6.96
N LEU A 350 -4.91 24.73 -5.87
CA LEU A 350 -4.80 23.35 -5.38
C LEU A 350 -6.16 22.80 -4.94
N SER A 351 -6.95 23.58 -4.17
CA SER A 351 -8.29 23.17 -3.75
C SER A 351 -9.19 22.81 -4.91
N LEU A 352 -9.20 23.62 -5.97
CA LEU A 352 -10.06 23.44 -7.13
C LEU A 352 -9.69 22.17 -7.90
N ARG A 353 -8.39 21.93 -8.14
CA ARG A 353 -7.86 20.73 -8.82
C ARG A 353 -8.26 19.42 -8.12
N HIS A 354 -8.37 19.42 -6.80
CA HIS A 354 -8.77 18.23 -6.03
C HIS A 354 -10.28 18.08 -5.84
N THR A 355 -11.10 18.96 -6.44
CA THR A 355 -12.57 18.82 -6.43
C THR A 355 -13.10 18.08 -7.65
N SER A 356 -12.34 18.09 -8.75
CA SER A 356 -12.71 17.51 -10.03
C SER A 356 -12.33 16.02 -10.19
N SER A 357 -11.93 15.35 -9.10
CA SER A 357 -11.48 13.96 -9.01
C SER A 357 -12.16 13.24 -7.84
#